data_AF-A0A7Y7AC69-F1
#
_entry.id   AF-A0A7Y7AC69-F1
#
_cell.length_a   1.000
_cell.length_b   1.000
_cell.length_c   1.000
_cell.angle_alpha   90.00
_cell.angle_beta   90.00
_cell.angle_gamma   90.00
#
_symmetry.space_group_name_H-M   'P 1'
#
loop_
_entity.id
_entity.type
_entity.pdbx_description
1 polymer ?
#
loop_
_entity_poly.entity_id
_entity_poly.type
_entity_poly.pdbx_seq_one_letter_code
_entity_poly.pdbx_strand_id
1 'polypeptide(L)'
;MMKQYNYNQVNIILAEWDPIGVGYPINKFEYTGYIPKIVSGYENDSLFDTLKKMVEDDMGIDDFNESSLQEYCIKIAEILEQ
;
A
#
# COMPACT_ATOMS: atom_id res chain seq x y z
N MET A 1 24.01 -5.44 -1.55
CA MET A 1 23.22 -5.50 -2.80
C MET A 1 21.96 -4.69 -2.53
N MET A 2 21.64 -3.65 -3.32
CA MET A 2 20.35 -2.95 -3.16
C MET A 2 19.24 -3.88 -3.64
N LYS A 3 18.21 -4.11 -2.82
CA LYS A 3 16.99 -4.80 -3.27
C LYS A 3 16.33 -3.95 -4.35
N GLN A 4 15.98 -4.56 -5.48
CA GLN A 4 15.24 -3.87 -6.53
C GLN A 4 13.76 -4.21 -6.39
N TYR A 5 13.02 -3.32 -5.76
CA TYR A 5 11.59 -3.51 -5.53
C TYR A 5 10.77 -3.30 -6.80
N ASN A 6 9.76 -4.15 -7.00
CA ASN A 6 8.83 -3.99 -8.11
C ASN A 6 7.72 -2.98 -7.79
N TYR A 7 8.03 -1.69 -7.91
CA TYR A 7 7.09 -0.61 -7.62
C TYR A 7 5.81 -0.69 -8.46
N ASN A 8 5.90 -1.22 -9.69
CA ASN A 8 4.74 -1.41 -10.55
C ASN A 8 3.78 -2.46 -9.99
N GLN A 9 4.28 -3.55 -9.42
CA GLN A 9 3.43 -4.56 -8.78
C GLN A 9 2.79 -4.03 -7.50
N VAL A 10 3.53 -3.29 -6.67
CA VAL A 10 2.96 -2.60 -5.50
C VAL A 10 1.82 -1.67 -5.93
N ASN A 11 2.03 -0.87 -6.99
CA ASN A 11 0.98 0.02 -7.51
C ASN A 11 -0.28 -0.73 -7.97
N ILE A 12 -0.12 -1.89 -8.61
CA ILE A 12 -1.24 -2.73 -9.04
C ILE A 12 -2.05 -3.20 -7.83
N ILE A 13 -1.37 -3.67 -6.78
CA ILE A 13 -2.04 -4.13 -5.55
C ILE A 13 -2.76 -2.97 -4.84
N LEU A 14 -2.15 -1.78 -4.78
CA LEU A 14 -2.80 -0.59 -4.22
C LEU A 14 -4.02 -0.14 -5.04
N ALA A 15 -3.94 -0.21 -6.37
CA ALA A 15 -5.06 0.11 -7.24
C ALA A 15 -6.19 -0.93 -7.16
N GLU A 16 -5.88 -2.20 -6.89
CA GLU A 16 -6.87 -3.26 -6.62
C GLU A 16 -7.57 -3.03 -5.27
N TRP A 17 -6.79 -2.64 -4.24
CA TRP A 17 -7.33 -2.33 -2.93
C TRP A 17 -8.26 -1.11 -2.96
N ASP A 18 -7.81 -0.06 -3.63
CA ASP A 18 -8.53 1.21 -3.80
C ASP A 18 -9.17 1.71 -2.49
N PRO A 19 -8.39 1.97 -1.42
CA PRO A 19 -8.93 2.30 -0.10
C PRO A 19 -9.84 3.53 -0.09
N ILE A 20 -9.62 4.50 -0.99
CA ILE A 20 -10.46 5.69 -1.14
C ILE A 20 -11.73 5.39 -1.98
N GLY A 21 -11.68 4.37 -2.84
CA GLY A 21 -12.77 4.05 -3.75
C GLY A 21 -12.90 5.03 -4.93
N VAL A 22 -11.79 5.59 -5.40
CA VAL A 22 -11.80 6.54 -6.55
C VAL A 22 -12.17 5.84 -7.86
N GLY A 23 -12.04 4.51 -7.91
CA GLY A 23 -12.42 3.67 -9.02
C GLY A 23 -11.52 3.82 -10.25
N TYR A 24 -11.76 2.96 -11.23
CA TYR A 24 -11.07 3.00 -12.51
C TYR A 24 -11.53 4.21 -13.35
N PRO A 25 -10.63 4.92 -14.07
CA PRO A 25 -9.18 4.67 -14.21
C PRO A 25 -8.31 5.40 -13.18
N ILE A 26 -8.89 6.13 -12.23
CA ILE A 26 -8.19 7.05 -11.33
C ILE A 26 -7.27 6.29 -10.37
N ASN A 27 -7.76 5.16 -9.83
CA ASN A 27 -7.02 4.30 -8.90
C ASN A 27 -5.64 3.84 -9.40
N LYS A 28 -5.41 3.83 -10.73
CA LYS A 28 -4.11 3.48 -11.34
C LYS A 28 -2.96 4.42 -10.96
N PHE A 29 -3.28 5.66 -10.59
CA PHE A 29 -2.28 6.71 -10.36
C PHE A 29 -2.35 7.28 -8.94
N GLU A 30 -3.54 7.23 -8.33
CA GLU A 30 -3.84 7.82 -7.02
C GLU A 30 -2.83 7.43 -5.94
N TYR A 31 -2.43 6.16 -5.91
CA TYR A 31 -1.63 5.60 -4.80
C TYR A 31 -0.12 5.59 -5.05
N THR A 32 0.34 6.03 -6.23
CA THR A 32 1.75 5.94 -6.64
C THR A 32 2.69 6.71 -5.72
N GLY A 33 2.23 7.82 -5.14
CA GLY A 33 3.01 8.66 -4.23
C GLY A 33 3.37 7.98 -2.91
N TYR A 34 2.61 6.95 -2.50
CA TYR A 34 2.83 6.24 -1.23
C TYR A 34 3.84 5.11 -1.32
N ILE A 35 4.16 4.63 -2.53
CA ILE A 35 5.02 3.45 -2.73
C ILE A 35 6.38 3.58 -2.02
N PRO A 36 7.11 4.71 -2.06
CA PRO A 36 8.36 4.85 -1.32
C PRO A 36 8.20 4.69 0.20
N LYS A 37 7.12 5.23 0.77
CA LYS A 37 6.80 5.12 2.21
C LYS A 37 6.48 3.67 2.58
N ILE A 38 5.72 2.97 1.74
CA ILE A 38 5.37 1.56 1.93
C ILE A 38 6.61 0.67 1.89
N VAL A 39 7.50 0.89 0.92
CA VAL A 39 8.76 0.15 0.80
C VAL A 39 9.67 0.40 2.00
N SER A 40 9.82 1.66 2.41
CA SER A 40 10.57 2.01 3.62
C SER A 40 9.99 1.35 4.87
N GLY A 41 8.66 1.33 4.98
CA GLY A 41 7.94 0.71 6.09
C GLY A 41 8.11 -0.80 6.14
N TYR A 42 8.19 -1.47 4.98
CA TYR A 42 8.53 -2.89 4.90
C TYR A 42 9.98 -3.19 5.32
N GLU A 43 10.93 -2.34 4.96
CA GLU A 43 12.35 -2.56 5.29
C GLU A 43 12.70 -2.26 6.75
N ASN A 44 12.12 -1.21 7.32
CA ASN A 44 12.62 -0.60 8.54
C ASN A 44 11.58 -0.55 9.68
N ASP A 45 10.31 -0.74 9.37
CA ASP A 45 9.20 -0.58 10.32
C ASP A 45 8.19 -1.75 10.19
N SER A 46 6.98 -1.54 10.70
CA SER A 46 5.83 -2.40 10.48
C SER A 46 5.10 -1.96 9.20
N LEU A 47 5.09 -2.83 8.18
CA LEU A 47 4.33 -2.59 6.95
C LEU A 47 2.84 -2.35 7.25
N PHE A 48 2.26 -3.12 8.17
CA PHE A 48 0.86 -2.97 8.56
C PHE A 48 0.59 -1.59 9.17
N ASP A 49 1.41 -1.14 10.12
CA ASP A 49 1.23 0.18 10.73
C ASP A 49 1.49 1.31 9.74
N THR A 50 2.38 1.09 8.77
CA THR A 50 2.64 2.05 7.69
C THR A 50 1.41 2.21 6.79
N LEU A 51 0.79 1.11 6.38
CA LEU A 51 -0.43 1.13 5.58
C LEU A 51 -1.61 1.70 6.37
N LYS A 52 -1.72 1.37 7.66
CA LYS A 52 -2.75 1.91 8.56
C LYS A 52 -2.67 3.44 8.64
N LYS A 53 -1.49 3.98 8.96
CA LYS A 53 -1.25 5.44 9.00
C LYS A 53 -1.49 6.11 7.65
N MET A 54 -1.15 5.44 6.55
CA MET A 54 -1.44 5.97 5.21
C MET A 54 -2.96 6.16 5.02
N VAL A 55 -3.78 5.18 5.42
CA VAL A 55 -5.23 5.26 5.29
C VAL A 55 -5.85 6.26 6.28
N GLU A 56 -5.44 6.22 7.55
CA GLU A 56 -5.99 7.11 8.59
C GLU A 56 -5.49 8.55 8.42
N ASP A 57 -4.17 8.76 8.44
CA ASP A 57 -3.57 10.09 8.52
C ASP A 57 -3.49 10.77 7.15
N ASP A 58 -3.02 10.06 6.12
CA ASP A 58 -2.75 10.67 4.81
C ASP A 58 -4.04 10.76 3.96
N MET A 59 -4.94 9.78 4.06
CA MET A 59 -6.20 9.73 3.29
C MET A 59 -7.42 10.23 4.10
N GLY A 60 -7.31 10.35 5.43
CA GLY A 60 -8.41 10.80 6.28
C GLY A 60 -9.56 9.81 6.42
N ILE A 61 -9.27 8.51 6.33
CA ILE A 61 -10.28 7.45 6.41
C ILE A 61 -10.20 6.78 7.79
N ASP A 62 -11.10 7.17 8.68
CA ASP A 62 -11.15 6.67 10.06
C ASP A 62 -11.90 5.33 10.21
N ASP A 63 -12.73 4.96 9.23
CA ASP A 63 -13.59 3.76 9.25
C ASP A 63 -13.26 2.83 8.08
N PHE A 64 -12.04 2.29 8.08
CA PHE A 64 -11.59 1.30 7.09
C PHE A 64 -11.67 -0.13 7.64
N ASN A 65 -11.87 -1.09 6.73
CA ASN A 65 -11.91 -2.50 7.09
C ASN A 65 -10.50 -3.03 7.40
N GLU A 66 -10.16 -3.22 8.68
CA GLU A 66 -8.86 -3.77 9.09
C GLU A 66 -8.56 -5.16 8.51
N SER A 67 -9.58 -5.99 8.25
CA SER A 67 -9.36 -7.29 7.60
C SER A 67 -8.92 -7.12 6.15
N SER A 68 -9.45 -6.11 5.45
CA SER A 68 -8.99 -5.76 4.11
C SER A 68 -7.57 -5.20 4.15
N LEU A 69 -7.26 -4.30 5.09
CA LEU A 69 -5.89 -3.82 5.32
C LEU A 69 -4.90 -4.98 5.50
N GLN A 70 -5.25 -5.95 6.34
CA GLN A 70 -4.41 -7.13 6.60
C GLN A 70 -4.18 -7.96 5.32
N GLU A 71 -5.22 -8.20 4.53
CA GLU A 71 -5.11 -8.92 3.25
C GLU A 71 -4.12 -8.23 2.31
N TYR A 72 -4.27 -6.92 2.11
CA TYR A 72 -3.42 -6.17 1.19
C TYR A 72 -2.00 -5.95 1.74
N CYS A 73 -1.84 -5.88 3.06
CA CYS A 73 -0.52 -5.90 3.70
C CYS A 73 0.25 -7.20 3.36
N ILE A 74 -0.42 -8.35 3.40
CA ILE A 74 0.20 -9.64 3.05
C ILE A 74 0.57 -9.66 1.56
N LYS A 75 -0.36 -9.29 0.67
CA LYS A 75 -0.09 -9.22 -0.78
C LYS A 75 1.11 -8.32 -1.10
N ILE A 76 1.21 -7.16 -0.45
CA ILE A 76 2.34 -6.24 -0.66
C ILE A 76 3.64 -6.85 -0.14
N ALA A 77 3.65 -7.48 1.04
CA ALA A 77 4.83 -8.14 1.59
C ALA A 77 5.37 -9.24 0.65
N GLU A 78 4.48 -10.08 0.11
CA GLU A 78 4.84 -11.15 -0.84
C GLU A 78 5.50 -10.61 -2.12
N ILE A 79 5.11 -9.41 -2.59
CA ILE A 79 5.73 -8.74 -3.73
C ILE A 79 7.10 -8.15 -3.36
N LEU A 80 7.25 -7.61 -2.15
CA LEU A 80 8.49 -6.99 -1.69
C LEU A 80 9.56 -8.01 -1.23
N GLU A 81 9.17 -9.26 -0.99
CA GLU A 81 10.10 -10.35 -0.66
C GLU A 81 10.82 -10.96 -1.87
N GLN A 82 10.28 -10.78 -3.08
CA GLN A 82 10.82 -11.29 -4.35
C GLN A 82 12.05 -10.52 -4.83
#